data_AF-A0A5N6MM31-F1
#
_entry.id   AF-A0A5N6MM31-F1
#
_cell.length_a   1.000
_cell.length_b   1.000
_cell.length_c   1.000
_cell.angle_alpha   90.00
_cell.angle_beta   90.00
_cell.angle_gamma   90.00
#
_symmetry.space_group_name_H-M   'P 1'
#
loop_
_entity.id
_entity.type
_entity.pdbx_description
1 polymer ?
#
loop_
_entity_poly.entity_id
_entity_poly.type
_entity_poly.pdbx_seq_one_letter_code
_entity_poly.pdbx_strand_id
1 'polypeptide(L)'
;MEPRNILSSLKKQNPDNVSIRRDIVGVTSTHHTFCIAHAFVSKEKEENYHWVLERVKDMLDKCMEPRVIITDRDLALMNACCKVFSHASRYLCRWHISENIAKHCKASFSYGDWKKFKGRWGNLCDSSSPEIYDYNYNRLYQQLVADNRQSKGH
;
A
#
# COMPACT_ATOMS: atom_id res chain seq x y z
N MET A 1 -17.03 -29.74 12.40
CA MET A 1 -15.93 -29.34 13.31
C MET A 1 -15.35 -28.07 12.74
N GLU A 2 -15.71 -26.89 13.26
CA GLU A 2 -15.17 -25.63 12.75
C GLU A 2 -13.65 -25.59 13.01
N PRO A 3 -12.83 -25.24 12.00
CA PRO A 3 -11.41 -25.08 12.22
C PRO A 3 -11.21 -23.94 13.22
N ARG A 4 -10.65 -24.28 14.39
CA ARG A 4 -10.30 -23.29 15.42
C ARG A 4 -9.43 -22.24 14.77
N ASN A 5 -9.98 -21.05 14.57
CA ASN A 5 -9.29 -19.94 13.94
C ASN A 5 -8.15 -19.52 14.87
N ILE A 6 -6.93 -19.98 14.56
CA ILE A 6 -5.73 -19.83 15.41
C ILE A 6 -5.52 -18.36 15.82
N LEU A 7 -5.90 -17.43 14.93
CA LEU A 7 -5.87 -15.98 15.15
C LEU A 7 -6.77 -15.54 16.32
N SER A 8 -7.93 -16.17 16.49
CA SER A 8 -8.85 -15.87 17.59
C SER A 8 -8.31 -16.36 18.95
N SER A 9 -7.60 -17.49 18.96
CA SER A 9 -6.96 -18.03 20.15
C SER A 9 -5.76 -17.19 20.59
N LEU A 10 -4.92 -16.75 19.63
CA LEU A 10 -3.77 -15.88 19.91
C LEU A 10 -4.20 -14.50 20.41
N LYS A 11 -5.26 -13.90 19.83
CA LYS A 11 -5.84 -12.64 20.32
C LYS A 11 -6.39 -12.74 21.74
N LYS A 12 -6.97 -13.88 22.11
CA LYS A 12 -7.49 -14.11 23.48
C LYS A 12 -6.38 -14.30 24.51
N GLN A 13 -5.25 -14.89 24.12
CA GLN A 13 -4.13 -15.15 25.02
C GLN A 13 -3.25 -13.91 25.28
N ASN A 14 -3.28 -12.91 24.41
CA ASN A 14 -2.40 -11.75 24.54
C ASN A 14 -3.09 -10.44 24.06
N PRO A 15 -4.10 -9.95 24.81
CA PRO A 15 -4.93 -8.81 24.41
C PRO A 15 -4.13 -7.50 24.25
N ASP A 16 -3.02 -7.34 24.99
CA ASP A 16 -2.14 -6.16 24.92
C ASP A 16 -1.05 -6.28 23.82
N ASN A 17 -0.89 -7.46 23.23
CA ASN A 17 0.10 -7.75 22.20
C ASN A 17 -0.62 -8.13 20.90
N VAL A 18 -1.33 -7.17 20.33
CA VAL A 18 -1.96 -7.31 19.01
C VAL A 18 -0.83 -7.39 17.97
N SER A 19 -0.37 -8.61 17.69
CA SER A 19 0.55 -8.84 16.58
C SER A 19 -0.15 -8.45 15.27
N ILE A 20 0.46 -7.50 14.56
CA ILE A 20 -0.01 -7.02 13.27
C ILE A 20 0.47 -8.02 12.23
N ARG A 21 -0.48 -8.62 11.51
CA ARG A 21 -0.17 -9.55 10.43
C ARG A 21 0.21 -8.75 9.17
N ARG A 22 1.33 -9.11 8.56
CA ARG A 22 1.81 -8.60 7.29
C ARG A 22 1.94 -9.75 6.30
N ASP A 23 1.33 -9.58 5.14
CA ASP A 23 1.37 -10.55 4.06
C ASP A 23 2.37 -10.09 3.00
N ILE A 24 3.28 -10.97 2.63
CA ILE A 24 4.33 -10.70 1.64
C ILE A 24 4.02 -11.56 0.43
N VAL A 25 3.67 -10.90 -0.67
CA VAL A 25 3.14 -11.54 -1.88
C VAL A 25 4.09 -11.24 -3.04
N GLY A 26 4.47 -12.28 -3.77
CA GLY A 26 5.24 -12.19 -5.00
C GLY A 26 4.33 -12.19 -6.23
N VAL A 27 4.82 -11.59 -7.32
CA VAL A 27 4.16 -11.62 -8.64
C VAL A 27 5.14 -12.20 -9.65
N THR A 28 4.69 -13.21 -10.39
CA THR A 28 5.49 -13.87 -11.44
C THR A 28 5.42 -13.12 -12.77
N SER A 29 6.29 -13.47 -13.71
CA SER A 29 6.27 -12.94 -15.08
C SER A 29 5.00 -13.28 -15.87
N THR A 30 4.20 -14.25 -15.40
CA THR A 30 2.89 -14.60 -15.97
C THR A 30 1.74 -13.92 -15.25
N HIS A 31 2.03 -12.88 -14.45
CA HIS A 31 1.06 -12.11 -13.66
C HIS A 31 0.32 -12.92 -12.58
N HIS A 32 0.78 -14.13 -12.26
CA HIS A 32 0.26 -14.88 -11.12
C HIS A 32 0.88 -14.41 -9.81
N THR A 33 0.04 -14.26 -8.78
CA THR A 33 0.45 -13.96 -7.42
C THR A 33 0.72 -15.23 -6.63
N PHE A 34 1.72 -15.21 -5.75
CA PHE A 34 1.98 -16.29 -4.80
C PHE A 34 2.37 -15.72 -3.43
N CYS A 35 2.06 -16.46 -2.36
CA CYS A 35 2.48 -16.07 -1.01
C CYS A 35 3.98 -16.40 -0.84
N ILE A 36 4.76 -15.41 -0.42
CA ILE A 36 6.16 -15.61 -0.02
C ILE A 36 6.19 -15.93 1.48
N ALA A 37 5.56 -15.09 2.29
CA ALA A 37 5.57 -15.24 3.74
C ALA A 37 4.41 -14.50 4.42
N HIS A 38 4.09 -14.95 5.64
CA HIS A 38 3.26 -14.23 6.59
C HIS A 38 4.12 -13.84 7.80
N ALA A 39 4.16 -12.55 8.12
CA ALA A 39 4.91 -12.04 9.26
C ALA A 39 3.94 -11.52 10.33
N PHE A 40 4.18 -11.90 11.58
CA PHE A 40 3.49 -11.37 12.74
C PHE A 40 4.43 -10.43 13.46
N VAL A 41 4.21 -9.11 13.32
CA VAL A 41 5.05 -8.09 13.94
C VAL A 41 4.36 -7.51 15.16
N SER A 42 5.08 -7.44 16.27
CA SER A 42 4.56 -6.88 17.52
C SER A 42 4.38 -5.36 17.46
N LYS A 43 5.20 -4.68 16.65
CA LYS A 43 5.16 -3.21 16.45
C LYS A 43 5.58 -2.86 15.02
N GLU A 44 5.01 -1.79 14.48
CA GLU A 44 5.36 -1.22 13.17
C GLU A 44 6.61 -0.32 13.30
N LYS A 45 7.72 -0.89 13.75
CA LYS A 45 9.02 -0.20 13.83
C LYS A 45 9.99 -0.74 12.79
N GLU A 46 10.95 0.09 12.42
CA GLU A 46 11.93 -0.24 11.39
C GLU A 46 12.74 -1.49 11.74
N GLU A 47 13.13 -1.65 13.01
CA GLU A 47 13.84 -2.84 13.51
C GLU A 47 13.04 -4.13 13.33
N ASN A 48 11.72 -4.08 13.58
CA ASN A 48 10.84 -5.22 13.40
C ASN A 48 10.73 -5.62 11.93
N TYR A 49 10.57 -4.64 11.03
CA TYR A 49 10.54 -4.91 9.60
C TYR A 49 11.89 -5.36 9.05
N HIS A 50 12.99 -4.80 9.54
CA HIS A 50 14.33 -5.20 9.15
C HIS A 50 14.54 -6.69 9.40
N TRP A 51 14.24 -7.15 10.63
CA TRP A 51 14.34 -8.55 10.96
C TRP A 51 13.45 -9.43 10.07
N VAL A 52 12.19 -9.04 9.84
CA VAL A 52 11.27 -9.79 8.96
C VAL A 52 11.83 -9.89 7.54
N LEU A 53 12.29 -8.78 6.97
CA LEU A 53 12.78 -8.73 5.60
C LEU A 53 14.08 -9.53 5.43
N GLU A 54 14.96 -9.55 6.45
CA GLU A 54 16.12 -10.45 6.42
C GLU A 54 15.70 -11.91 6.36
N ARG A 55 14.71 -12.33 7.17
CA ARG A 55 14.21 -13.72 7.13
C ARG A 55 13.59 -14.06 5.78
N VAL A 56 12.88 -13.11 5.17
CA VAL A 56 12.38 -13.27 3.80
C VAL A 56 13.53 -13.39 2.81
N LYS A 57 14.57 -12.57 2.92
CA LYS A 57 15.75 -12.64 2.06
C LYS A 57 16.46 -14.00 2.17
N ASP A 58 16.59 -14.54 3.38
CA ASP A 58 17.20 -15.85 3.63
C ASP A 58 16.39 -17.01 2.98
N MET A 59 15.08 -16.82 2.74
CA MET A 59 14.23 -17.79 2.06
C MET A 59 14.30 -17.70 0.53
N LEU A 60 14.86 -16.62 -0.02
CA LEU A 60 14.93 -16.39 -1.46
C LEU A 60 16.31 -16.78 -1.98
N ASP A 61 16.34 -17.54 -3.08
CA ASP A 61 17.57 -17.67 -3.85
C ASP A 61 17.98 -16.31 -4.42
N LYS A 62 19.29 -16.12 -4.67
CA LYS A 62 19.82 -14.85 -5.22
C LYS A 62 19.12 -14.43 -6.52
N CYS A 63 18.72 -15.38 -7.36
CA CYS A 63 18.00 -15.12 -8.60
C CYS A 63 16.52 -14.73 -8.39
N MET A 64 15.99 -14.88 -7.17
CA MET A 64 14.63 -14.57 -6.76
C MET A 64 14.52 -13.28 -5.95
N GLU A 65 15.64 -12.59 -5.66
CA GLU A 65 15.58 -11.29 -4.98
C GLU A 65 14.72 -10.29 -5.77
N PRO A 66 13.82 -9.54 -5.11
CA PRO A 66 12.91 -8.66 -5.78
C PRO A 66 13.66 -7.49 -6.43
N ARG A 67 13.40 -7.25 -7.72
CA ARG A 67 13.85 -6.04 -8.41
C ARG A 67 12.96 -4.82 -8.11
N VAL A 68 11.72 -5.09 -7.72
CA VAL A 68 10.69 -4.08 -7.44
C VAL A 68 9.95 -4.47 -6.17
N ILE A 69 9.79 -3.51 -5.26
CA ILE A 69 9.01 -3.65 -4.04
C ILE A 69 7.92 -2.57 -4.03
N ILE A 70 6.69 -2.96 -3.69
CA ILE A 70 5.53 -2.07 -3.66
C ILE A 70 4.96 -2.07 -2.23
N THR A 71 4.87 -0.90 -1.58
CA THR A 71 4.42 -0.77 -0.17
C THR A 71 3.36 0.31 0.02
N ASP A 72 2.72 0.39 1.19
CA ASP A 72 1.63 1.30 1.56
C ASP A 72 2.09 2.62 2.23
N ARG A 73 3.30 3.10 1.90
CA ARG A 73 3.94 4.31 2.47
C ARG A 73 4.24 4.23 3.99
N ASP A 74 4.29 3.04 4.56
CA ASP A 74 4.89 2.85 5.90
C ASP A 74 6.39 3.19 5.83
N LEU A 75 6.79 4.28 6.50
CA LEU A 75 8.17 4.78 6.48
C LEU A 75 9.15 3.78 7.10
N ALA A 76 8.75 3.10 8.17
CA ALA A 76 9.58 2.11 8.84
C ALA A 76 9.84 0.91 7.91
N LEU A 77 8.80 0.45 7.20
CA LEU A 77 8.95 -0.62 6.20
C LEU A 77 9.81 -0.16 5.01
N MET A 78 9.59 1.05 4.50
CA MET A 78 10.38 1.59 3.38
C MET A 78 11.87 1.70 3.72
N ASN A 79 12.21 2.14 4.93
CA ASN A 79 13.59 2.22 5.39
C ASN A 79 14.22 0.84 5.55
N ALA A 80 13.48 -0.12 6.14
CA ALA A 80 13.95 -1.49 6.26
C ALA A 80 14.20 -2.13 4.88
N CYS A 81 13.31 -1.90 3.90
CA CYS A 81 13.51 -2.33 2.52
C CYS A 81 14.79 -1.75 1.90
N CYS A 82 15.12 -0.47 2.16
CA CYS A 82 16.37 0.14 1.68
C CYS A 82 17.61 -0.60 2.17
N LYS A 83 17.58 -1.08 3.42
CA LYS A 83 18.71 -1.75 4.06
C LYS A 83 18.87 -3.19 3.55
N VAL A 84 17.77 -3.93 3.46
CA VAL A 84 17.80 -5.37 3.13
C VAL A 84 17.85 -5.63 1.61
N PHE A 85 17.09 -4.86 0.83
CA PHE A 85 16.97 -4.98 -0.63
C PHE A 85 17.39 -3.68 -1.31
N SER A 86 18.65 -3.28 -1.09
CA SER A 86 19.20 -2.00 -1.55
C SER A 86 19.17 -1.79 -3.07
N HIS A 87 19.15 -2.87 -3.85
CA HIS A 87 19.08 -2.84 -5.32
C HIS A 87 17.64 -2.80 -5.87
N ALA A 88 16.63 -3.00 -5.03
CA ALA A 88 15.24 -3.00 -5.46
C ALA A 88 14.73 -1.56 -5.64
N SER A 89 14.05 -1.31 -6.77
CA SER A 89 13.25 -0.11 -6.92
C SER A 89 12.02 -0.18 -6.02
N ARG A 90 11.65 0.94 -5.42
CA ARG A 90 10.57 1.01 -4.43
C ARG A 90 9.47 1.94 -4.94
N TYR A 91 8.24 1.42 -4.97
CA TYR A 91 7.07 2.17 -5.38
C TYR A 91 5.98 2.10 -4.31
N LEU A 92 5.04 3.04 -4.40
CA LEU A 92 3.85 3.03 -3.56
C LEU A 92 2.74 2.23 -4.22
N CYS A 93 1.99 1.50 -3.40
CA CYS A 93 0.86 0.71 -3.83
C CYS A 93 -0.30 1.62 -4.23
N ARG A 94 -0.64 1.64 -5.52
CA ARG A 94 -1.80 2.39 -6.06
C ARG A 94 -3.11 2.03 -5.36
N TRP A 95 -3.30 0.76 -5.00
CA TRP A 95 -4.49 0.29 -4.31
C TRP A 95 -4.59 0.91 -2.91
N HIS A 96 -3.55 0.81 -2.08
CA HIS A 96 -3.53 1.41 -0.74
C HIS A 96 -3.69 2.94 -0.77
N ILE A 97 -3.08 3.63 -1.74
CA ILE A 97 -3.31 5.07 -1.93
C ILE A 97 -4.79 5.33 -2.20
N SER A 98 -5.41 4.54 -3.10
CA SER A 98 -6.81 4.69 -3.46
C SER A 98 -7.75 4.43 -2.28
N GLU A 99 -7.46 3.42 -1.46
CA GLU A 99 -8.19 3.11 -0.24
C GLU A 99 -8.05 4.23 0.79
N ASN A 100 -6.84 4.77 0.97
CA ASN A 100 -6.59 5.88 1.88
C ASN A 100 -7.38 7.14 1.46
N ILE A 101 -7.39 7.47 0.17
CA ILE A 101 -8.19 8.57 -0.36
C ILE A 101 -9.68 8.31 -0.11
N ALA A 102 -10.17 7.09 -0.37
CA ALA A 102 -11.57 6.76 -0.14
C ALA A 102 -11.96 6.87 1.34
N LYS A 103 -11.10 6.38 2.25
CA LYS A 103 -11.34 6.42 3.69
C LYS A 103 -11.44 7.84 4.23
N HIS A 104 -10.56 8.74 3.78
CA HIS A 104 -10.42 10.07 4.37
C HIS A 104 -11.13 11.19 3.60
N CYS A 105 -11.36 11.02 2.30
CA CYS A 105 -11.87 12.10 1.46
C CYS A 105 -13.27 11.82 0.91
N LYS A 106 -13.71 10.56 0.78
CA LYS A 106 -14.99 10.23 0.12
C LYS A 106 -16.21 10.91 0.75
N ALA A 107 -16.21 11.09 2.08
CA ALA A 107 -17.30 11.75 2.78
C ALA A 107 -17.48 13.22 2.39
N SER A 108 -16.43 13.86 1.86
CA SER A 108 -16.47 15.25 1.40
C SER A 108 -17.00 15.40 -0.03
N PHE A 109 -17.32 14.30 -0.72
CA PHE A 109 -17.83 14.34 -2.09
C PHE A 109 -19.32 13.97 -2.13
N SER A 110 -20.06 14.64 -3.03
CA SER A 110 -21.32 14.09 -3.51
C SER A 110 -21.07 12.76 -4.26
N TYR A 111 -22.10 11.92 -4.40
CA TYR A 111 -21.99 10.67 -5.15
C TYR A 111 -21.49 10.89 -6.59
N GLY A 112 -22.02 11.92 -7.27
CA GLY A 112 -21.64 12.26 -8.64
C GLY A 112 -20.20 12.73 -8.75
N ASP A 113 -19.75 13.56 -7.81
CA ASP A 113 -18.39 14.12 -7.84
C ASP A 113 -17.35 13.09 -7.42
N TRP A 114 -17.68 12.17 -6.51
CA TRP A 114 -16.83 11.03 -6.19
C TRP A 114 -16.57 10.16 -7.43
N LYS A 115 -17.60 9.89 -8.24
CA LYS A 115 -17.46 9.11 -9.48
C LYS A 115 -16.55 9.82 -10.48
N LYS A 116 -16.72 11.14 -10.66
CA LYS A 116 -15.84 11.96 -11.52
C LYS A 116 -14.38 11.95 -11.02
N PHE A 117 -14.19 12.15 -9.71
CA PHE A 117 -12.88 12.12 -9.07
C PHE A 117 -12.20 10.77 -9.30
N LYS A 118 -12.89 9.65 -9.05
CA LYS A 118 -12.34 8.30 -9.26
C LYS A 118 -11.92 8.04 -10.71
N GLY A 119 -12.70 8.53 -11.69
CA GLY A 119 -12.32 8.44 -13.09
C GLY A 119 -11.03 9.21 -13.41
N ARG A 120 -10.91 10.45 -12.92
CA ARG A 120 -9.70 11.28 -13.13
C ARG A 120 -8.48 10.75 -12.39
N TRP A 121 -8.67 10.25 -11.17
CA TRP A 121 -7.63 9.56 -10.41
C TRP A 121 -7.12 8.34 -11.16
N GLY A 122 -8.02 7.54 -11.77
CA GLY A 122 -7.65 6.44 -12.66
C GLY A 122 -6.77 6.91 -13.82
N ASN A 123 -7.25 7.90 -14.58
CA ASN A 123 -6.49 8.47 -15.71
C ASN A 123 -5.11 9.01 -15.30
N LEU A 124 -5.02 9.67 -14.14
CA LEU A 124 -3.74 10.13 -13.60
C LEU A 124 -2.79 8.95 -13.36
N CYS A 125 -3.26 7.90 -12.69
CA CYS A 125 -2.43 6.74 -12.39
C CYS A 125 -2.07 5.89 -13.63
N ASP A 126 -2.87 5.95 -14.70
CA ASP A 126 -2.65 5.23 -15.96
C ASP A 126 -1.97 6.11 -17.03
N SER A 127 -1.40 7.25 -16.63
CA SER A 127 -0.66 8.13 -17.54
C SER A 127 0.53 7.41 -18.16
N SER A 128 0.64 7.44 -19.48
CA SER A 128 1.66 6.71 -20.24
C SER A 128 3.01 7.43 -20.32
N SER A 129 3.08 8.71 -19.92
CA SER A 129 4.30 9.50 -19.89
C SER A 129 4.26 10.55 -18.76
N PRO A 130 5.42 11.10 -18.36
CA PRO A 130 5.48 12.20 -17.38
C PRO A 130 4.67 13.43 -17.79
N GLU A 131 4.68 13.79 -19.07
CA GLU A 131 3.95 14.97 -19.57
C GLU A 131 2.43 14.77 -19.47
N ILE A 132 1.96 13.56 -19.78
CA ILE A 132 0.55 13.19 -19.63
C ILE A 132 0.18 13.13 -18.15
N TYR A 133 1.08 12.65 -17.29
CA TYR A 133 0.89 12.66 -15.84
C TYR A 133 0.72 14.08 -15.31
N ASP A 134 1.60 15.00 -15.68
CA ASP A 134 1.53 16.41 -15.25
C ASP A 134 0.25 17.09 -15.76
N TYR A 135 -0.12 16.83 -17.02
CA TYR A 135 -1.40 17.31 -17.57
C TYR A 135 -2.59 16.80 -16.75
N ASN A 136 -2.67 15.49 -16.51
CA ASN A 136 -3.75 14.88 -15.74
C ASN A 136 -3.77 15.35 -14.28
N TYR A 137 -2.59 15.53 -13.68
CA TYR A 137 -2.42 16.01 -12.30
C TYR A 137 -2.94 17.43 -12.16
N ASN A 138 -2.49 18.34 -13.03
CA ASN A 138 -2.93 19.74 -13.03
C ASN A 138 -4.45 19.85 -13.20
N ARG A 139 -5.03 19.04 -14.10
CA ARG A 139 -6.47 19.02 -14.35
C ARG A 139 -7.27 18.48 -13.16
N LEU A 140 -6.75 17.48 -12.45
CA LEU A 140 -7.35 16.97 -11.21
C LEU A 140 -7.26 18.01 -10.09
N TYR A 141 -6.08 18.63 -9.91
CA TYR A 141 -5.81 19.62 -8.88
C TYR A 141 -6.69 20.86 -9.03
N GLN A 142 -6.76 21.45 -10.23
CA GLN A 142 -7.57 22.64 -10.50
C GLN A 142 -9.04 22.42 -10.18
N GLN A 143 -9.58 21.23 -10.48
CA GLN A 143 -10.96 20.91 -10.14
C GLN A 143 -11.16 20.81 -8.62
N LEU A 144 -10.30 20.09 -7.90
CA LEU A 144 -10.41 19.99 -6.44
C LEU A 144 -10.34 21.36 -5.75
N VAL A 145 -9.53 22.28 -6.28
CA VAL A 145 -9.46 23.67 -5.79
C VAL A 145 -10.74 24.43 -6.10
N ALA A 146 -11.29 24.29 -7.31
CA ALA A 146 -12.55 24.94 -7.69
C ALA A 146 -13.72 24.45 -6.81
N ASP A 147 -13.83 23.13 -6.63
CA ASP A 147 -14.89 22.49 -5.84
C ASP A 147 -14.80 22.93 -4.35
N ASN A 148 -13.58 23.01 -3.79
CA ASN A 148 -13.36 23.51 -2.41
C ASN A 148 -13.66 25.00 -2.22
N ARG A 149 -13.58 25.81 -3.28
CA ARG A 149 -13.96 27.24 -3.20
C ARG A 149 -15.48 27.40 -3.18
N GLN A 150 -16.21 26.53 -3.87
CA GLN A 150 -17.67 26.53 -3.88
C GLN A 150 -18.27 26.04 -2.56
N SER A 151 -17.63 25.09 -1.87
CA SER A 151 -18.11 24.55 -0.59
C SER A 151 -17.94 25.50 0.62
N LYS A 152 -17.06 26.50 0.53
CA LYS A 152 -16.84 27.52 1.59
C LYS A 152 -17.70 28.79 1.43
N GLY A 153 -18.53 28.85 0.39
CA GLY A 153 -19.37 30.01 0.06
C GLY A 153 -20.83 29.88 0.51
N HIS A 154 -21.12 29.10 1.56
CA HIS A 154 -22.44 28.99 2.20
C HIS A 154 -22.30 29.25 3.70
#